data_AF-X1SS19-F1
#
_entry.id   AF-X1SS19-F1
#
_cell.length_a   1.000
_cell.length_b   1.000
_cell.length_c   1.000
_cell.angle_alpha   90.00
_cell.angle_beta   90.00
_cell.angle_gamma   90.00
#
_symmetry.space_group_name_H-M   'P 1'
#
loop_
_entity.id
_entity.type
_entity.pdbx_description
1 polymer ?
#
loop_
_entity_poly.entity_id
_entity_poly.type
_entity_poly.pdbx_seq_one_letter_code
_entity_poly.pdbx_strand_id
1 'polypeptide(L)'
;MVKISDVKVGEVIKNEFNGITRDLLKKYAKASGDTNPIHTNDVIAEKAGLKGIIAHGLFSFGFITKLFEDFLEHGKYGKLVETDVSMRSMVRCGDLLITEANITKIEGKRVYFDVKQTTITDVDIKDKDGNIIKQFEAGERGYIS
;
A
#
# COMPACT_ATOMS: atom_id res chain seq x y z
N MET A 1 10.62 2.24 21.93
CA MET A 1 11.86 1.46 22.17
C MET A 1 11.64 0.06 21.67
N VAL A 2 12.28 -0.32 20.57
CA VAL A 2 12.31 -1.70 20.07
C VAL A 2 13.73 -2.20 20.20
N LYS A 3 14.05 -2.97 21.24
CA LYS A 3 15.29 -3.76 21.24
C LYS A 3 15.01 -5.11 20.58
N ILE A 4 16.04 -5.76 20.05
CA ILE A 4 15.91 -7.14 19.53
C ILE A 4 15.41 -8.10 20.62
N SER A 5 15.74 -7.85 21.89
CA SER A 5 15.21 -8.61 23.03
C SER A 5 13.71 -8.46 23.25
N ASP A 6 13.12 -7.40 22.68
CA ASP A 6 11.73 -7.01 22.93
C ASP A 6 10.80 -7.54 21.83
N VAL A 7 11.36 -8.15 20.77
CA VAL A 7 10.61 -8.70 19.64
C VAL A 7 10.65 -10.23 19.65
N LYS A 8 9.58 -10.84 19.16
CA LYS A 8 9.43 -12.30 19.12
C LYS A 8 8.94 -12.79 17.77
N VAL A 9 9.38 -13.99 17.39
CA VAL A 9 8.85 -14.67 16.19
C VAL A 9 7.34 -14.81 16.31
N GLY A 10 6.63 -14.50 15.23
CA GLY A 10 5.18 -14.46 15.13
C GLY A 10 4.56 -13.09 15.46
N GLU A 11 5.32 -12.14 16.01
CA GLU A 11 4.83 -10.78 16.20
C GLU A 11 4.59 -10.07 14.87
N VAL A 12 3.54 -9.25 14.83
CA VAL A 12 3.14 -8.49 13.64
C VAL A 12 3.17 -7.01 13.96
N ILE A 13 3.86 -6.25 13.12
CA ILE A 13 3.74 -4.80 13.06
C ILE A 13 2.88 -4.42 11.86
N LYS A 14 2.07 -3.37 12.02
CA LYS A 14 1.04 -3.00 11.05
C LYS A 14 0.92 -1.48 10.92
N ASN A 15 0.65 -1.02 9.71
CA ASN A 15 0.23 0.35 9.44
C ASN A 15 -0.88 0.38 8.38
N GLU A 16 -1.70 1.43 8.42
CA GLU A 16 -2.85 1.62 7.53
C GLU A 16 -2.84 3.01 6.92
N PHE A 17 -3.27 3.13 5.66
CA PHE A 17 -3.36 4.39 4.95
C PHE A 17 -4.56 4.42 4.00
N ASN A 18 -5.51 5.32 4.24
CA ASN A 18 -6.74 5.50 3.45
C ASN A 18 -6.76 6.81 2.63
N GLY A 19 -5.61 7.49 2.50
CA GLY A 19 -5.51 8.80 1.86
C GLY A 19 -5.15 8.78 0.37
N ILE A 20 -5.36 7.64 -0.32
CA ILE A 20 -4.92 7.47 -1.71
C ILE A 20 -5.87 8.21 -2.65
N THR A 21 -5.50 9.45 -2.99
CA THR A 21 -6.27 10.31 -3.90
C THR A 21 -5.52 10.56 -5.19
N ARG A 22 -6.25 10.94 -6.25
CA ARG A 22 -5.68 11.32 -7.56
C ARG A 22 -4.67 12.46 -7.43
N ASP A 23 -4.96 13.43 -6.57
CA ASP A 23 -4.07 14.54 -6.27
C ASP A 23 -2.81 14.09 -5.54
N LEU A 24 -2.91 13.13 -4.62
CA LEU A 24 -1.75 12.53 -3.98
C LEU A 24 -0.86 11.81 -5.01
N LEU A 25 -1.45 11.03 -5.92
CA LEU A 25 -0.70 10.33 -6.97
C LEU A 25 -0.02 11.29 -7.95
N LYS A 26 -0.67 12.41 -8.31
CA LYS A 26 -0.03 13.49 -9.09
C LYS A 26 1.14 14.13 -8.34
N LYS A 27 0.99 14.39 -7.04
CA LYS A 27 2.08 14.91 -6.19
C LYS A 27 3.24 13.92 -6.12
N TYR A 28 2.95 12.63 -5.96
CA TYR A 28 3.96 11.59 -5.96
C TYR A 28 4.68 11.49 -7.30
N ALA A 29 3.96 11.48 -8.44
CA ALA A 29 4.55 11.48 -9.77
C ALA A 29 5.57 12.62 -9.97
N LYS A 30 5.22 13.83 -9.50
CA LYS A 30 6.13 14.97 -9.53
C LYS A 30 7.35 14.78 -8.61
N ALA A 31 7.14 14.23 -7.41
CA ALA A 31 8.20 14.05 -6.42
C ALA A 31 9.17 12.92 -6.77
N SER A 32 8.67 11.81 -7.32
CA SER A 32 9.47 10.65 -7.71
C SER A 32 10.18 10.84 -9.06
N GLY A 33 9.67 11.74 -9.90
CA GLY A 33 10.10 11.88 -11.30
C GLY A 33 9.49 10.85 -12.24
N ASP A 34 8.71 9.89 -11.73
CA ASP A 34 7.94 8.95 -12.55
C ASP A 34 6.62 9.61 -12.99
N THR A 35 6.68 10.22 -14.17
CA THR A 35 5.55 10.89 -14.80
C THR A 35 4.80 10.01 -15.80
N ASN A 36 4.87 8.68 -15.67
CA ASN A 36 4.10 7.79 -16.54
C ASN A 36 2.59 8.12 -16.43
N PRO A 37 1.90 8.46 -17.55
CA PRO A 37 0.52 8.95 -17.49
C PRO A 37 -0.50 7.95 -16.96
N ILE A 38 -0.21 6.64 -16.91
CA ILE A 38 -1.10 5.65 -16.30
C ILE A 38 -1.37 5.93 -14.81
N HIS A 39 -0.54 6.75 -14.18
CA HIS A 39 -0.69 7.16 -12.78
C HIS A 39 -1.40 8.50 -12.60
N THR A 40 -1.72 9.24 -13.68
CA THR A 40 -2.23 10.61 -13.58
C THR A 40 -3.34 10.98 -14.56
N ASN A 41 -3.58 10.15 -15.58
CA ASN A 41 -4.57 10.38 -16.64
C ASN A 41 -5.41 9.11 -16.88
N ASP A 42 -6.71 9.16 -16.54
CA ASP A 42 -7.61 8.01 -16.71
C ASP A 42 -7.73 7.56 -18.16
N VAL A 43 -7.82 8.49 -19.12
CA VAL A 43 -7.97 8.14 -20.53
C VAL A 43 -6.78 7.32 -21.03
N ILE A 44 -5.57 7.64 -20.56
CA ILE A 44 -4.37 6.87 -20.93
C ILE A 44 -4.32 5.55 -20.17
N ALA A 45 -4.67 5.55 -18.88
CA ALA A 45 -4.73 4.32 -18.08
C ALA A 45 -5.74 3.30 -18.69
N GLU A 46 -6.91 3.78 -19.11
CA GLU A 46 -7.95 2.97 -19.77
C GLU A 46 -7.48 2.44 -21.13
N LYS A 47 -6.83 3.28 -21.94
CA LYS A 47 -6.19 2.84 -23.19
C LYS A 47 -5.11 1.78 -22.97
N ALA A 48 -4.47 1.76 -21.80
CA ALA A 48 -3.49 0.77 -21.39
C ALA A 48 -4.13 -0.51 -20.79
N GLY A 49 -5.47 -0.62 -20.79
CA GLY A 49 -6.19 -1.79 -20.28
C GLY A 49 -6.47 -1.76 -18.77
N LEU A 50 -6.22 -0.63 -18.10
CA LEU A 50 -6.62 -0.41 -16.71
C LEU A 50 -8.06 0.10 -16.67
N LYS A 51 -8.63 0.21 -15.47
CA LYS A 51 -10.01 0.71 -15.26
C LYS A 51 -10.05 2.16 -14.76
N GLY A 52 -8.89 2.81 -14.71
CA GLY A 52 -8.63 4.11 -14.10
C GLY A 52 -7.16 4.19 -13.69
N ILE A 53 -6.72 5.35 -13.20
CA ILE A 53 -5.33 5.48 -12.74
C ILE A 53 -5.03 4.53 -11.57
N ILE A 54 -3.78 4.09 -11.49
CA ILE A 54 -3.27 3.27 -10.40
C ILE A 54 -2.12 3.99 -9.70
N ALA A 55 -1.92 3.73 -8.41
CA ALA A 55 -0.74 4.20 -7.71
C ALA A 55 0.52 3.57 -8.30
N HIS A 56 1.63 4.32 -8.25
CA HIS A 56 2.94 3.78 -8.60
C HIS A 56 3.27 2.59 -7.71
N GLY A 57 3.98 1.60 -8.25
CA GLY A 57 4.49 0.51 -7.44
C GLY A 57 5.37 1.02 -6.28
N LEU A 58 6.29 1.93 -6.58
CA LEU A 58 7.16 2.52 -5.56
C LEU A 58 6.42 3.42 -4.56
N PHE A 59 5.20 3.88 -4.86
CA PHE A 59 4.36 4.58 -3.89
C PHE A 59 3.95 3.62 -2.78
N SER A 60 3.45 2.42 -3.10
CA SER A 60 3.08 1.44 -2.08
C SER A 60 4.30 0.87 -1.35
N PHE A 61 5.42 0.66 -2.05
CA PHE A 61 6.70 0.30 -1.42
C PHE A 61 7.15 1.32 -0.38
N GLY A 62 6.92 2.62 -0.62
CA GLY A 62 7.21 3.67 0.35
C GLY A 62 6.51 3.47 1.69
N PHE A 63 5.31 2.88 1.71
CA PHE A 63 4.61 2.53 2.96
C PHE A 63 5.23 1.32 3.68
N ILE A 64 5.81 0.37 2.93
CA ILE A 64 6.61 -0.72 3.50
C ILE A 64 7.82 -0.15 4.23
N THR A 65 8.61 0.68 3.54
CA THR A 65 9.81 1.27 4.16
C THR A 65 9.42 2.18 5.33
N LYS A 66 8.31 2.93 5.22
CA LYS A 66 7.81 3.77 6.31
C LYS A 66 7.49 2.95 7.57
N LEU A 67 6.81 1.81 7.42
CA LEU A 67 6.49 0.92 8.56
C LEU A 67 7.77 0.54 9.34
N PHE A 68 8.84 0.18 8.62
CA PHE A 68 10.12 -0.16 9.25
C PHE A 68 10.85 1.04 9.82
N GLU A 69 10.86 2.19 9.13
CA GLU A 69 11.46 3.42 9.62
C GLU A 69 10.80 3.90 10.92
N ASP A 70 9.46 3.87 10.98
CA ASP A 70 8.71 4.19 12.20
C ASP A 70 9.05 3.19 13.32
N PHE A 71 9.05 1.89 13.01
CA PHE A 71 9.37 0.82 13.96
C PHE A 71 10.79 0.92 14.54
N LEU A 72 11.77 1.33 13.72
CA LEU A 72 13.17 1.49 14.12
C LEU A 72 13.48 2.86 14.75
N GLU A 73 12.46 3.72 14.92
CA GLU A 73 12.59 5.13 15.30
C GLU A 73 13.65 5.85 14.44
N HIS A 74 13.52 5.75 13.12
CA HIS A 74 14.34 6.43 12.11
C HIS A 74 15.85 6.19 12.28
N GLY A 75 16.25 4.91 12.36
CA GLY A 75 17.65 4.51 12.43
C GLY A 75 18.22 4.39 13.85
N LYS A 76 17.47 4.81 14.87
CA LYS A 76 17.92 4.82 16.27
C LYS A 76 18.12 3.41 16.84
N TYR A 77 17.29 2.45 16.44
CA TYR A 77 17.31 1.08 16.99
C TYR A 77 17.75 0.00 16.01
N GLY A 78 18.06 0.38 14.79
CA GLY A 78 18.48 -0.55 13.75
C GLY A 78 18.38 0.13 12.39
N LYS A 79 18.63 -0.65 11.34
CA LYS A 79 18.52 -0.18 9.97
C LYS A 79 17.92 -1.27 9.11
N LEU A 80 17.18 -0.88 8.09
CA LEU A 80 16.76 -1.77 7.03
C LEU A 80 18.00 -2.22 6.25
N VAL A 81 18.23 -3.53 6.15
CA VAL A 81 19.46 -4.08 5.53
C VAL A 81 19.20 -4.52 4.10
N GLU A 82 18.06 -5.17 3.87
CA GLU A 82 17.69 -5.77 2.60
C GLU A 82 16.17 -5.79 2.47
N THR A 83 15.69 -5.57 1.25
CA THR A 83 14.28 -5.69 0.89
C THR A 83 14.18 -6.36 -0.47
N ASP A 84 13.38 -7.41 -0.54
CA ASP A 84 12.93 -8.01 -1.80
C ASP A 84 11.40 -7.90 -1.86
N VAL A 85 10.88 -7.38 -2.96
CA VAL A 85 9.46 -7.06 -3.12
C VAL A 85 8.98 -7.49 -4.50
N SER A 86 7.85 -8.19 -4.52
CA SER A 86 7.11 -8.49 -5.74
C SER A 86 5.77 -7.78 -5.72
N MET A 87 5.50 -6.96 -6.74
CA MET A 87 4.24 -6.24 -6.90
C MET A 87 3.26 -7.09 -7.69
N ARG A 88 2.22 -7.59 -7.01
CA ARG A 88 1.31 -8.61 -7.56
C ARG A 88 -0.06 -8.08 -7.98
N SER A 89 -0.45 -6.92 -7.45
CA SER A 89 -1.76 -6.31 -7.68
C SER A 89 -1.66 -4.79 -7.65
N MET A 90 -2.66 -4.13 -8.24
CA MET A 90 -2.72 -2.68 -8.34
C MET A 90 -3.33 -2.08 -7.07
N VAL A 91 -2.71 -1.00 -6.59
CA VAL A 91 -3.26 -0.10 -5.57
C VAL A 91 -3.99 1.03 -6.29
N ARG A 92 -5.23 1.32 -5.87
CA ARG A 92 -6.13 2.26 -6.57
C ARG A 92 -6.53 3.43 -5.69
N CYS A 93 -7.06 4.47 -6.33
CA CYS A 93 -7.65 5.58 -5.62
C CYS A 93 -8.83 5.11 -4.76
N GLY A 94 -8.91 5.64 -3.54
CA GLY A 94 -9.93 5.25 -2.55
C GLY A 94 -9.62 3.99 -1.76
N ASP A 95 -8.56 3.24 -2.09
CA ASP A 95 -8.17 2.06 -1.32
C ASP A 95 -7.73 2.44 0.10
N LEU A 96 -8.10 1.61 1.07
CA LEU A 96 -7.40 1.46 2.34
C LEU A 96 -6.23 0.50 2.12
N LEU A 97 -5.01 1.04 2.14
CA LEU A 97 -3.77 0.27 2.06
C LEU A 97 -3.35 -0.18 3.45
N ILE A 98 -3.25 -1.49 3.65
CA ILE A 98 -2.80 -2.13 4.88
C ILE A 98 -1.43 -2.74 4.61
N THR A 99 -0.44 -2.39 5.43
CA THR A 99 0.90 -2.99 5.38
C THR A 99 1.17 -3.72 6.68
N GLU A 100 1.44 -5.02 6.59
CA GLU A 100 1.73 -5.90 7.72
C GLU A 100 3.09 -6.55 7.53
N ALA A 101 3.89 -6.61 8.59
CA ALA A 101 5.16 -7.32 8.60
C ALA A 101 5.20 -8.27 9.80
N ASN A 102 5.32 -9.57 9.52
CA ASN A 102 5.41 -10.64 10.51
C ASN A 102 6.87 -11.01 10.75
N ILE A 103 7.30 -11.11 12.01
CA ILE A 103 8.65 -11.58 12.35
C ILE A 103 8.71 -13.10 12.15
N THR A 104 9.46 -13.55 11.16
CA THR A 104 9.58 -14.97 10.83
C THR A 104 10.80 -15.62 11.47
N LYS A 105 11.85 -14.86 11.71
CA LYS A 105 13.14 -15.39 12.17
C LYS A 105 13.99 -14.34 12.86
N ILE A 106 14.76 -14.74 13.86
CA ILE A 106 15.79 -13.91 14.52
C ILE A 106 17.11 -14.68 14.50
N GLU A 107 18.17 -14.07 13.95
CA GLU A 107 19.52 -14.65 13.91
C GLU A 107 20.56 -13.63 14.38
N GLY A 108 21.08 -13.81 15.59
CA GLY A 108 22.04 -12.90 16.19
C GLY A 108 21.47 -11.48 16.29
N LYS A 109 21.92 -10.58 15.41
CA LYS A 109 21.49 -9.18 15.35
C LYS A 109 20.53 -8.88 14.18
N ARG A 110 20.09 -9.90 13.44
CA ARG A 110 19.16 -9.77 12.31
C ARG A 110 17.78 -10.27 12.67
N VAL A 111 16.77 -9.50 12.29
CA VAL A 111 15.36 -9.86 12.39
C VAL A 111 14.81 -9.90 10.97
N TYR A 112 14.20 -11.02 10.59
CA TYR A 112 13.63 -11.22 9.27
C TYR A 112 12.12 -11.08 9.34
N PHE A 113 11.57 -10.42 8.33
CA PHE A 113 10.15 -10.15 8.23
C PHE A 113 9.60 -10.73 6.94
N ASP A 114 8.40 -11.31 7.02
CA ASP A 114 7.55 -11.51 5.85
C ASP A 114 6.56 -10.35 5.77
N VAL A 115 6.46 -9.72 4.61
CA VAL A 115 5.70 -8.48 4.44
C VAL A 115 4.57 -8.71 3.45
N LYS A 116 3.37 -8.30 3.84
CA LYS A 116 2.18 -8.34 3.01
C LYS A 116 1.52 -6.96 2.96
N GLN A 117 1.23 -6.51 1.74
CA GLN A 117 0.32 -5.38 1.52
C GLN A 117 -1.02 -5.90 1.01
N THR A 118 -2.10 -5.41 1.60
CA THR A 118 -3.48 -5.69 1.20
C THR A 118 -4.20 -4.37 0.99
N THR A 119 -5.00 -4.25 -0.07
CA THR A 119 -5.92 -3.13 -0.23
C THR A 119 -7.34 -3.57 0.06
N ILE A 120 -8.10 -2.72 0.75
CA ILE A 120 -9.55 -2.84 0.88
C ILE A 120 -10.16 -1.71 0.04
N THR A 121 -11.02 -2.09 -0.90
CA THR A 121 -11.62 -1.16 -1.87
C THR A 121 -13.12 -1.11 -1.63
N ASP A 122 -13.62 0.09 -1.30
CA ASP A 122 -15.06 0.32 -1.22
C ASP A 122 -15.69 0.31 -2.63
N VAL A 123 -16.75 -0.47 -2.84
CA VAL A 123 -17.40 -0.66 -4.15
C VAL A 123 -18.75 0.06 -4.20
N ASP A 124 -19.76 -0.48 -3.53
CA ASP A 124 -21.10 0.11 -3.41
C ASP A 124 -21.64 -0.16 -2.00
N ILE A 125 -22.44 0.76 -1.48
CA ILE A 125 -23.34 0.52 -0.33
C ILE A 125 -24.74 0.30 -0.89
N LYS A 126 -25.35 -0.83 -0.56
CA LYS A 126 -26.71 -1.18 -0.99
C LYS A 126 -27.67 -1.24 0.20
N ASP A 127 -28.93 -0.88 -0.03
CA ASP A 127 -30.01 -1.13 0.92
C ASP A 127 -30.37 -2.63 0.97
N LYS A 128 -31.32 -2.98 1.84
CA LYS A 128 -31.84 -4.35 1.98
C LYS A 128 -32.53 -4.88 0.71
N ASP A 129 -32.96 -4.00 -0.17
CA ASP A 129 -33.69 -4.31 -1.39
C ASP A 129 -32.71 -4.38 -2.60
N GLY A 130 -31.42 -4.14 -2.37
CA GLY A 130 -30.35 -4.19 -3.37
C GLY A 130 -30.11 -2.88 -4.11
N ASN A 131 -30.80 -1.79 -3.77
CA ASN A 131 -30.60 -0.49 -4.40
C ASN A 131 -29.31 0.15 -3.90
N ILE A 132 -28.52 0.73 -4.81
CA ILE A 132 -27.29 1.42 -4.44
C ILE A 132 -27.63 2.74 -3.72
N ILE A 133 -27.28 2.82 -2.44
CA ILE A 133 -27.37 4.03 -1.60
C ILE A 133 -26.16 4.94 -1.85
N LYS A 134 -24.99 4.33 -2.06
CA LYS A 134 -23.74 5.05 -2.33
C LYS A 134 -22.88 4.23 -3.27
N GLN A 135 -22.52 4.82 -4.40
CA GLN A 135 -21.56 4.24 -5.33
C GLN A 135 -20.18 4.85 -5.08
N PHE A 136 -19.15 4.01 -5.03
CA PHE A 136 -17.76 4.45 -5.03
C PHE A 136 -17.14 4.25 -6.42
N GLU A 137 -15.99 4.88 -6.63
CA GLU A 137 -15.26 4.83 -7.90
C GLU A 137 -15.02 3.39 -8.37
N ALA A 138 -14.74 2.46 -7.44
CA ALA A 138 -14.53 1.05 -7.77
C ALA A 138 -15.79 0.34 -8.29
N GLY A 139 -16.97 0.71 -7.79
CA GLY A 139 -18.26 0.22 -8.29
C GLY A 139 -18.57 0.78 -9.67
N GLU A 140 -18.38 2.09 -9.85
CA GLU A 140 -18.59 2.77 -11.14
C GLU A 140 -17.67 2.22 -12.24
N ARG A 141 -16.39 2.04 -11.93
CA ARG A 141 -15.36 1.60 -12.89
C ARG A 141 -15.17 0.08 -12.93
N GLY A 142 -15.86 -0.66 -12.08
CA GLY A 142 -15.78 -2.12 -11.99
C GLY A 142 -14.38 -2.64 -11.63
N TYR A 143 -13.70 -2.05 -10.63
CA TYR A 143 -12.34 -2.45 -10.24
C TYR A 143 -12.25 -3.91 -9.80
N ILE A 144 -13.30 -4.43 -9.18
CA ILE A 144 -13.42 -5.81 -8.75
C ILE A 144 -14.31 -6.54 -9.76
N SER A 145 -13.78 -7.60 -10.35
CA SER A 145 -14.49 -8.53 -11.25
C SER A 145 -15.18 -9.64 -10.47
#